data_AF-A0A5D6YAB4-F1
#
_entry.id   AF-A0A5D6YAB4-F1
#
_cell.length_a   1.000
_cell.length_b   1.000
_cell.length_c   1.000
_cell.angle_alpha   90.00
_cell.angle_beta   90.00
_cell.angle_gamma   90.00
#
_symmetry.space_group_name_H-M   'P 1'
#
loop_
_entity.id
_entity.type
_entity.pdbx_description
1 polymer ?
#
loop_
_entity_poly.entity_id
_entity_poly.type
_entity_poly.pdbx_seq_one_letter_code
_entity_poly.pdbx_strand_id
1 'polypeptide(L)'
;MRRELADQTIPRSFGFLEKRATQNGSAWPFAVGAKLTVADLAITGLVGYLSSRGGLRGVPTSVTDPFMRLNAIREHVHSYPK
;
A
#
# COMPACT_ATOMS: atom_id res chain seq x y z
N MET A 1 -11.21 -19.38 6.37
CA MET A 1 -11.87 -18.08 6.14
C MET A 1 -11.03 -16.85 6.51
N ARG A 2 -10.87 -16.39 7.77
CA ARG A 2 -10.10 -15.14 8.03
C ARG A 2 -8.59 -15.20 7.71
N ARG A 3 -7.96 -16.38 7.86
CA ARG A 3 -6.54 -16.61 7.51
C ARG A 3 -6.28 -16.65 5.99
N GLU A 4 -7.20 -17.17 5.19
CA GLU A 4 -7.04 -17.19 3.72
C GLU A 4 -7.12 -15.80 3.11
N LEU A 5 -7.95 -14.91 3.66
CA LEU A 5 -7.97 -13.51 3.23
C LEU A 5 -6.63 -12.82 3.48
N ALA A 6 -6.03 -13.10 4.63
CA ALA A 6 -4.73 -12.58 5.01
C ALA A 6 -3.59 -13.11 4.13
N ASP A 7 -3.55 -14.43 3.92
CA ASP A 7 -2.43 -15.08 3.23
C ASP A 7 -2.55 -15.07 1.70
N GLN A 8 -3.76 -14.95 1.14
CA GLN A 8 -3.96 -15.00 -0.32
C GLN A 8 -4.60 -13.74 -0.88
N THR A 9 -5.67 -13.22 -0.28
CA THR A 9 -6.45 -12.13 -0.89
C THR A 9 -5.75 -10.77 -0.75
N ILE A 10 -5.17 -10.47 0.41
CA ILE A 10 -4.41 -9.24 0.66
C ILE A 10 -3.18 -9.16 -0.26
N PRO A 11 -2.24 -10.13 -0.26
CA PRO A 11 -1.06 -10.05 -1.11
C PRO A 11 -1.42 -10.07 -2.60
N ARG A 12 -2.46 -10.79 -3.03
CA ARG A 12 -2.93 -10.75 -4.42
C ARG A 12 -3.47 -9.36 -4.80
N SER A 13 -4.28 -8.74 -3.94
CA SER A 13 -4.83 -7.41 -4.21
C SER A 13 -3.77 -6.31 -4.16
N PHE A 14 -2.85 -6.39 -3.18
CA PHE A 14 -1.69 -5.52 -3.08
C PHE A 14 -0.75 -5.68 -4.27
N GLY A 15 -0.55 -6.91 -4.77
CA GLY A 15 0.23 -7.16 -5.98
C GLY A 15 -0.40 -6.53 -7.23
N PHE A 16 -1.72 -6.57 -7.36
CA PHE A 16 -2.40 -5.82 -8.42
C PHE A 16 -2.26 -4.31 -8.28
N LEU A 17 -2.34 -3.80 -7.05
CA LEU A 17 -2.17 -2.38 -6.73
C LEU A 17 -0.74 -1.91 -7.02
N GLU A 18 0.28 -2.65 -6.61
CA GLU A 18 1.68 -2.36 -6.90
C GLU A 18 1.96 -2.41 -8.41
N LYS A 19 1.41 -3.42 -9.11
CA LYS A 19 1.56 -3.53 -10.56
C LYS A 19 0.93 -2.32 -11.26
N ARG A 20 -0.25 -1.86 -10.83
CA ARG A 20 -0.89 -0.65 -11.37
C ARG A 20 -0.14 0.63 -11.00
N ALA A 21 0.32 0.78 -9.76
CA ALA A 21 1.08 1.94 -9.30
C ALA A 21 2.45 2.04 -9.98
N THR A 22 3.03 0.90 -10.33
CA THR A 22 4.23 0.82 -11.17
C THR A 22 3.85 1.21 -12.60
N GLN A 23 2.89 0.53 -13.23
CA GLN A 23 2.50 0.82 -14.64
C GLN A 23 2.06 2.26 -14.90
N ASN A 24 1.30 2.88 -14.00
CA ASN A 24 0.80 4.25 -14.16
C ASN A 24 1.75 5.32 -13.63
N GLY A 25 2.77 4.92 -12.86
CA GLY A 25 3.52 5.83 -12.00
C GLY A 25 5.03 5.60 -12.01
N SER A 26 5.60 4.73 -12.83
CA SER A 26 7.06 4.45 -12.85
C SER A 26 7.94 5.72 -12.87
N ALA A 27 7.43 6.84 -13.39
CA ALA A 27 8.13 8.12 -13.46
C ALA A 27 7.81 9.12 -12.32
N TRP A 28 6.83 8.83 -11.44
CA TRP A 28 6.27 9.80 -10.51
C TRP A 28 6.15 9.27 -9.08
N PRO A 29 6.17 10.13 -8.04
CA PRO A 29 6.13 9.68 -6.65
C PRO A 29 4.72 9.28 -6.14
N PHE A 30 3.68 9.41 -6.96
CA PHE A 30 2.29 9.05 -6.62
C PHE A 30 1.77 7.83 -7.40
N ALA A 31 0.67 7.26 -6.93
CA ALA A 31 -0.02 6.10 -7.47
C ALA A 31 -0.66 6.35 -8.84
N VAL A 32 -1.11 7.59 -9.09
CA VAL A 32 -1.75 8.02 -10.33
C VAL A 32 -1.08 9.29 -10.84
N GLY A 33 0.13 9.15 -11.39
CA GLY A 33 0.86 10.23 -12.04
C GLY A 33 1.52 11.24 -11.09
N ALA A 34 1.53 12.52 -11.46
CA ALA A 34 2.35 13.56 -10.82
C ALA A 34 1.67 14.30 -9.64
N LYS A 35 0.42 13.96 -9.27
CA LYS A 35 -0.33 14.67 -8.23
C LYS A 35 -0.76 13.72 -7.12
N LEU A 36 -0.84 14.24 -5.89
CA LEU A 36 -1.44 13.55 -4.77
C LEU A 36 -2.95 13.33 -5.05
N THR A 37 -3.39 12.08 -5.00
CA THR A 37 -4.78 11.71 -5.21
C THR A 37 -5.35 10.95 -4.01
N VAL A 38 -6.66 10.74 -4.03
CA VAL A 38 -7.36 9.89 -3.05
C VAL A 38 -6.77 8.46 -3.05
N ALA A 39 -6.21 7.99 -4.17
CA ALA A 39 -5.58 6.68 -4.25
C ALA A 39 -4.32 6.60 -3.37
N ASP A 40 -3.51 7.66 -3.33
CA ASP A 40 -2.30 7.73 -2.50
C ASP A 40 -2.63 7.72 -1.00
N LEU A 41 -3.67 8.47 -0.61
CA LEU A 41 -4.18 8.49 0.75
C LEU A 41 -4.78 7.12 1.15
N ALA A 42 -5.53 6.49 0.25
CA ALA A 42 -6.10 5.17 0.47
C ALA A 42 -5.02 4.10 0.64
N ILE A 43 -3.99 4.10 -0.22
CA ILE A 43 -2.82 3.21 -0.12
C ILE A 43 -2.11 3.43 1.21
N THR A 44 -1.85 4.69 1.57
CA THR A 44 -1.17 5.04 2.82
C THR A 44 -1.95 4.55 4.05
N GLY A 45 -3.27 4.72 4.05
CA GLY A 45 -4.15 4.23 5.12
C GLY A 45 -4.19 2.70 5.19
N LEU A 46 -4.27 2.03 4.04
CA LEU A 46 -4.29 0.56 3.95
C LEU A 46 -2.96 -0.05 4.39
N VAL A 47 -1.82 0.47 3.89
CA VAL A 47 -0.48 0.05 4.32
C VAL A 47 -0.34 0.29 5.81
N GLY A 48 -0.65 1.49 6.30
CA GLY A 48 -0.56 1.81 7.73
C GLY A 48 -1.44 0.91 8.61
N TYR A 49 -2.65 0.57 8.16
CA TYR A 49 -3.55 -0.33 8.89
C TYR A 49 -3.01 -1.77 8.94
N LEU A 50 -2.43 -2.28 7.85
CA LEU A 50 -1.87 -3.63 7.79
C LEU A 50 -0.52 -3.76 8.50
N SER A 51 0.33 -2.74 8.42
CA SER A 51 1.60 -2.70 9.16
C SER A 51 1.41 -2.38 10.64
N SER A 52 0.23 -1.91 11.06
CA SER A 52 -0.05 -1.63 12.46
C SER A 52 -0.22 -2.93 13.26
N ARG A 53 0.46 -2.99 14.41
CA ARG A 53 0.47 -4.12 15.35
C ARG A 53 -0.92 -4.50 15.90
N GLY A 54 -1.93 -3.63 15.70
CA GLY A 54 -3.33 -3.83 16.09
C GLY A 54 -4.32 -3.85 14.92
N GLY A 55 -3.83 -3.96 13.68
CA GLY A 55 -4.68 -4.05 12.49
C GLY A 55 -5.37 -5.41 12.36
N LEU A 56 -5.09 -6.12 11.28
CA LEU A 56 -5.77 -7.38 11.01
C LEU A 56 -5.20 -8.51 11.89
N ARG A 57 -5.95 -8.88 12.94
CA ARG A 57 -5.58 -9.92 13.92
C ARG A 57 -5.32 -11.26 13.20
N GLY A 58 -4.05 -11.64 13.09
CA GLY A 58 -3.61 -12.85 12.39
C GLY A 58 -2.83 -12.63 11.09
N VAL A 59 -2.51 -11.37 10.74
CA VAL A 59 -1.68 -11.03 9.57
C VAL A 59 -0.31 -10.53 10.04
N PRO A 60 0.79 -11.02 9.45
CA PRO A 60 2.10 -10.45 9.73
C PRO A 60 2.12 -8.99 9.31
N THR A 61 2.64 -8.11 10.17
CA THR A 61 2.88 -6.70 9.82
C THR A 61 3.84 -6.55 8.63
N SER A 62 4.60 -7.59 8.33
CA SER A 62 5.49 -7.72 7.17
C SER A 62 4.78 -8.02 5.84
N VAL A 63 3.44 -8.17 5.83
CA VAL A 63 2.69 -8.42 4.58
C VAL A 63 2.86 -7.27 3.58
N THR A 64 3.17 -6.07 4.05
CA THR A 64 3.39 -4.88 3.22
C THR A 64 4.85 -4.68 2.79
N ASP A 65 5.81 -5.37 3.40
CA ASP A 65 7.25 -5.23 3.15
C ASP A 65 7.66 -5.50 1.69
N PRO A 66 7.14 -6.54 0.99
CA PRO A 66 7.53 -6.79 -0.39
C PRO A 66 7.03 -5.71 -1.37
N PHE A 67 6.09 -4.85 -0.97
CA PHE A 67 5.49 -3.84 -1.84
C PHE A 67 6.24 -2.49 -1.76
N MET A 68 7.48 -2.46 -2.27
CA MET A 68 8.38 -1.30 -2.21
C MET A 68 7.73 -0.02 -2.75
N ARG A 69 6.96 -0.12 -3.84
CA ARG A 69 6.33 1.05 -4.47
C ARG A 69 5.27 1.68 -3.57
N LEU A 70 4.48 0.87 -2.88
CA LEU A 70 3.42 1.33 -1.99
C LEU A 70 4.01 1.97 -0.72
N ASN A 71 5.11 1.41 -0.22
CA ASN A 71 5.85 2.01 0.89
C ASN A 71 6.46 3.37 0.50
N ALA A 72 7.03 3.49 -0.70
CA ALA A 72 7.56 4.76 -1.21
C ALA A 72 6.48 5.83 -1.35
N ILE A 73 5.29 5.46 -1.86
CA ILE A 73 4.13 6.38 -1.93
C ILE A 73 3.75 6.84 -0.52
N ARG A 74 3.63 5.91 0.44
CA ARG A 74 3.31 6.24 1.83
C ARG A 74 4.31 7.21 2.44
N GLU A 75 5.60 6.99 2.27
CA GLU A 75 6.63 7.90 2.76
C GLU A 75 6.52 9.28 2.13
N HIS A 76 6.30 9.35 0.81
CA HIS A 76 6.13 10.61 0.11
C HIS A 76 4.90 11.38 0.57
N VAL A 77 3.77 10.71 0.74
CA VAL A 77 2.53 11.29 1.31
C VAL A 77 2.77 11.78 2.74
N HIS A 78 3.53 11.05 3.55
CA HIS A 78 3.83 11.44 4.93
C HIS A 78 4.79 12.65 5.01
N SER A 79 5.65 12.80 4.01
CA SER A 79 6.54 13.95 3.85
C SER A 79 5.83 15.21 3.33
N TYR A 80 4.60 15.07 2.82
CA TYR A 80 3.83 16.20 2.31
C TYR A 80 3.35 17.08 3.47
N PRO A 81 3.57 18.42 3.41
CA PRO A 81 3.14 19.32 4.48
C PRO A 81 1.61 19.28 4.60
N LYS A 82 1.13 19.15 5.85
CA LYS A 82 -0.29 19.05 6.22
C LYS A 82 -1.03 20.38 6.13
#